data_AF-A0A3A0G5B1-F1
#
_entry.id   AF-A0A3A0G5B1-F1
#
_cell.length_a   1.000
_cell.length_b   1.000
_cell.length_c   1.000
_cell.angle_alpha   90.00
_cell.angle_beta   90.00
_cell.angle_gamma   90.00
#
_symmetry.space_group_name_H-M   'P 1'
#
loop_
_entity.id
_entity.type
_entity.pdbx_description
1 polymer ?
#
loop_
_entity_poly.entity_id
_entity_poly.type
_entity_poly.pdbx_seq_one_letter_code
_entity_poly.pdbx_strand_id
1 'polypeptide(L)'
;MAFGMGVVRGMAITLRHFFDTYTVGQNKQPSAAGDVPARAEATVAGKIPAGMPTELGGIFTSQYPEQKLPVPERFRYIPFLLYEDDGQGERAAFDGIRCTACGICAKVCPPQCIWIVQGKGDDGRPRPVATEFFIDASICMSCGFCAEYCPFDAIKMDHDYEFSSYERHESWVFDIQELLHPVAYHAAIHPADYAREVEETRQKEAAKRQKEAAAAAKAAAAADSSGVDPEEAKRRKAEARQRMLEAKARKEAEGKAGEGGG
;
A
#
# COMPACT_ATOMS: atom_id res chain seq x y z
N MET A 1 66.90 16.23 21.95
CA MET A 1 65.76 17.05 22.41
C MET A 1 64.65 16.99 21.37
N ALA A 2 63.87 15.90 21.32
CA ALA A 2 62.84 15.67 20.27
C ALA A 2 61.43 15.45 20.86
N PHE A 3 61.14 16.02 22.04
CA PHE A 3 59.86 15.85 22.74
C PHE A 3 58.81 16.93 22.41
N GLY A 4 59.12 17.92 21.58
CA GLY A 4 58.21 19.07 21.35
C GLY A 4 57.32 18.97 20.11
N MET A 5 57.75 18.26 19.06
CA MET A 5 57.08 18.34 17.75
C MET A 5 55.72 17.64 17.73
N GLY A 6 55.54 16.60 18.55
CA GLY A 6 54.25 15.91 18.72
C GLY A 6 53.20 16.77 19.44
N VAL A 7 53.62 17.52 20.46
CA VAL A 7 52.72 18.42 21.22
C VAL A 7 52.28 19.60 20.36
N VAL A 8 53.21 20.19 19.60
CA VAL A 8 52.89 21.29 18.66
C VAL A 8 51.96 20.79 17.55
N ARG A 9 52.17 19.58 17.02
CA ARG A 9 51.27 18.99 16.02
C ARG A 9 49.89 18.68 16.59
N GLY A 10 49.81 18.17 17.82
CA GLY A 10 48.55 17.95 18.52
C GLY A 10 47.78 19.24 18.76
N MET A 11 48.45 20.26 19.30
CA MET A 11 47.88 21.61 19.49
C MET A 11 47.44 22.25 18.17
N ALA A 12 48.21 22.09 17.09
CA ALA A 12 47.83 22.60 15.77
C ALA A 12 46.59 21.90 15.19
N ILE A 13 46.45 20.59 15.39
CA ILE A 13 45.25 19.83 15.01
C ILE A 13 44.04 20.30 15.83
N THR A 14 44.19 20.42 17.15
CA THR A 14 43.12 20.91 18.02
C THR A 14 42.70 22.34 17.66
N LEU A 15 43.66 23.21 17.39
CA LEU A 15 43.41 24.59 16.99
C LEU A 15 42.72 24.65 15.63
N ARG A 16 43.14 23.82 14.66
CA ARG A 16 42.46 23.69 13.36
C ARG A 16 41.01 23.24 13.55
N HIS A 17 40.75 22.21 14.33
CA HIS A 17 39.37 21.76 14.60
C HIS A 17 38.54 22.79 15.36
N PHE A 18 39.15 23.53 16.29
CA PHE A 18 38.49 24.62 17.00
C PHE A 18 38.05 25.73 16.04
N PHE A 19 38.94 26.15 15.13
CA PHE A 19 38.59 27.14 14.11
C PHE A 19 37.59 26.58 13.09
N ASP A 20 37.80 25.39 12.54
CA ASP A 20 36.85 24.77 11.60
C ASP A 20 35.44 24.68 12.21
N THR A 21 35.33 24.36 13.50
CA THR A 21 34.04 24.32 14.23
C THR A 21 33.41 25.71 14.35
N TYR A 22 34.19 26.74 14.69
CA TYR A 22 33.68 28.09 14.93
C TYR A 22 33.45 28.91 13.66
N THR A 23 34.29 28.77 12.64
CA THR A 23 34.19 29.56 11.40
C THR A 23 33.19 28.97 10.42
N VAL A 24 33.03 27.64 10.38
CA VAL A 24 31.95 27.01 9.61
C VAL A 24 30.60 27.25 10.29
N GLY A 25 30.55 27.30 11.63
CA GLY A 25 29.33 27.61 12.39
C GLY A 25 28.89 29.08 12.36
N GLN A 26 29.79 30.06 12.16
CA GLN A 26 29.43 31.49 12.11
C GLN A 26 29.04 32.01 10.73
N ASN A 27 29.68 31.56 9.65
CA ASN A 27 29.30 31.96 8.28
C ASN A 27 28.16 31.12 7.68
N LYS A 28 27.80 30.03 8.35
CA LYS A 28 26.60 29.24 8.09
C LYS A 28 25.88 29.08 9.42
N GLN A 29 25.24 30.14 9.92
CA GLN A 29 24.19 29.92 10.90
C GLN A 29 23.17 28.97 10.27
N PRO A 30 23.02 27.72 10.77
CA PRO A 30 22.08 26.75 10.19
C PRO A 30 20.62 27.15 10.43
N SER A 31 20.38 28.30 11.06
CA SER A 31 19.09 28.76 11.56
C SER A 31 18.34 29.71 10.61
N ALA A 32 18.85 30.00 9.41
CA ALA A 32 18.12 30.87 8.48
C ALA A 32 18.31 30.58 6.98
N ALA A 33 19.42 29.97 6.55
CA ALA A 33 19.64 29.62 5.15
C ALA A 33 20.31 28.25 5.07
N GLY A 34 19.53 27.26 4.67
CA GLY A 34 19.93 25.86 4.59
C GLY A 34 21.12 25.64 3.68
N ASP A 35 22.27 25.40 4.28
CA ASP A 35 23.31 24.58 3.67
C ASP A 35 23.26 23.20 4.31
N VAL A 36 22.21 22.44 3.94
CA VAL A 36 22.34 20.98 3.92
C VAL A 36 23.45 20.73 2.90
N PRO A 37 24.68 20.33 3.28
CA PRO A 37 25.84 20.42 2.41
C PRO A 37 25.62 19.53 1.19
N ALA A 38 25.28 20.11 0.02
CA ALA A 38 25.04 19.42 -1.25
C ALA A 38 24.09 18.19 -1.22
N ARG A 39 23.48 17.89 -0.06
CA ARG A 39 22.79 16.64 0.25
C ARG A 39 21.34 16.73 -0.18
N ALA A 40 20.69 17.89 -0.05
CA ALA A 40 19.32 18.08 -0.53
C ALA A 40 19.21 17.86 -2.06
N GLU A 41 20.15 18.40 -2.84
CA GLU A 41 20.20 18.19 -4.29
C GLU A 41 20.66 16.77 -4.68
N ALA A 42 21.58 16.17 -3.91
CA ALA A 42 21.99 14.78 -4.13
C ALA A 42 20.89 13.76 -3.81
N THR A 43 19.94 14.06 -2.90
CA THR A 43 18.77 13.19 -2.63
C THR A 43 17.80 13.16 -3.80
N VAL A 44 17.58 14.29 -4.49
CA VAL A 44 16.73 14.37 -5.68
C VAL A 44 17.35 13.61 -6.86
N ALA A 45 18.68 13.54 -6.93
CA ALA A 45 19.42 12.84 -7.98
C ALA A 45 19.80 11.38 -7.65
N GLY A 46 19.26 10.78 -6.57
CA GLY A 46 19.51 9.37 -6.22
C GLY A 46 20.95 9.06 -5.77
N LYS A 47 21.70 10.06 -5.27
CA LYS A 47 23.13 9.96 -4.94
C LYS A 47 23.44 10.07 -3.44
N ILE A 48 22.54 9.65 -2.56
CA ILE A 48 22.85 9.52 -1.13
C ILE A 48 22.72 8.07 -0.71
N PRO A 49 23.81 7.43 -0.24
CA PRO A 49 23.71 6.10 0.36
C PRO A 49 22.84 6.22 1.61
N ALA A 50 21.88 5.30 1.77
CA ALA A 50 21.14 5.15 3.01
C ALA A 50 22.13 5.01 4.18
N GLY A 51 22.27 6.06 4.99
CA GLY A 51 23.25 6.13 6.07
C GLY A 51 23.83 7.52 6.34
N MET A 52 24.39 7.67 7.54
CA MET A 52 25.18 8.84 7.93
C MET A 52 26.59 8.71 7.34
N PRO A 53 27.15 9.72 6.65
CA PRO A 53 28.49 9.63 6.10
C PRO A 53 29.54 9.56 7.22
N THR A 54 30.48 8.62 7.12
CA THR A 54 31.57 8.42 8.08
C THR A 54 32.69 9.48 8.01
N GLU A 55 32.60 10.42 7.05
CA GLU A 55 33.61 11.47 6.79
C GLU A 55 33.08 12.90 7.02
N LEU A 56 32.13 13.11 7.94
CA LEU A 56 31.69 14.48 8.27
C LEU A 56 32.73 15.20 9.15
N GLY A 57 33.38 16.22 8.60
CA GLY A 57 34.06 17.26 9.39
C GLY A 57 33.08 18.35 9.80
N GLY A 58 33.01 18.68 11.10
CA GLY A 58 32.11 19.69 11.67
C GLY A 58 31.15 19.12 12.72
N ILE A 59 30.21 19.94 13.18
CA ILE A 59 29.17 19.52 14.13
C ILE A 59 28.11 18.71 13.38
N PHE A 60 27.97 17.43 13.74
CA PHE A 60 27.07 16.44 13.10
C PHE A 60 25.58 16.62 13.46
N THR A 61 25.24 17.60 14.28
CA THR A 61 23.90 17.77 14.86
C THR A 61 22.90 18.34 13.85
N SER A 62 21.83 17.60 13.56
CA SER A 62 20.62 18.15 12.93
C SER A 62 19.79 18.85 14.01
N GLN A 63 19.42 20.11 13.80
CA GLN A 63 18.58 20.85 14.74
C GLN A 63 17.11 20.48 14.53
N TYR A 64 16.63 19.49 15.26
CA TYR A 64 15.21 19.13 15.32
C TYR A 64 14.49 20.09 16.28
N PRO A 65 13.29 20.61 15.96
CA PRO A 65 12.35 20.21 14.90
C PRO A 65 12.48 20.93 13.55
N GLU A 66 13.28 22.00 13.45
CA GLU A 66 13.35 22.84 12.25
C GLU A 66 13.96 22.11 11.05
N GLN A 67 14.92 21.23 11.31
CA GLN A 67 15.62 20.42 10.31
C GLN A 67 15.41 18.92 10.59
N LYS A 68 14.51 18.31 9.81
CA LYS A 68 14.25 16.87 9.81
C LYS A 68 15.16 16.14 8.81
N LEU A 69 15.50 14.90 9.14
CA LEU A 69 16.23 14.03 8.22
C LEU A 69 15.25 13.48 7.16
N PRO A 70 15.68 13.34 5.89
CA PRO A 70 14.85 12.73 4.88
C PRO A 70 14.61 11.25 5.22
N VAL A 71 13.34 10.87 5.25
CA VAL A 71 12.90 9.50 5.50
C VAL A 71 13.09 8.67 4.21
N PRO A 72 13.68 7.47 4.27
CA PRO A 72 13.79 6.62 3.09
C PRO A 72 12.41 6.11 2.67
N GLU A 73 12.24 5.85 1.38
CA GLU A 73 10.94 5.39 0.84
C GLU A 73 10.40 4.16 1.58
N ARG A 74 11.21 3.12 1.79
CA ARG A 74 10.79 1.89 2.50
C ARG A 74 10.72 2.03 4.02
N PHE A 75 10.65 3.23 4.57
CA PHE A 75 10.44 3.43 5.99
C PHE A 75 9.10 2.85 6.43
N ARG A 76 9.06 2.38 7.67
CA ARG A 76 7.92 1.65 8.24
C ARG A 76 7.66 2.17 9.64
N TYR A 77 6.51 2.81 9.83
CA TYR A 77 5.99 3.15 11.16
C TYR A 77 4.58 2.59 11.34
N ILE A 78 3.58 3.45 11.54
CA ILE A 78 2.19 3.02 11.71
C ILE A 78 1.61 2.67 10.34
N PRO A 79 0.91 1.53 10.19
CA PRO A 79 0.19 1.22 8.97
C PRO A 79 -1.02 2.13 8.79
N PHE A 80 -1.37 2.49 7.56
CA PHE A 80 -2.55 3.28 7.22
C PHE A 80 -3.37 2.61 6.11
N LEU A 81 -4.64 2.98 5.98
CA LEU A 81 -5.59 2.45 5.02
C LEU A 81 -5.78 3.40 3.84
N LEU A 82 -5.90 2.82 2.64
CA LEU A 82 -6.11 3.55 1.40
C LEU A 82 -7.58 3.66 1.03
N TYR A 83 -7.96 4.86 0.58
CA TYR A 83 -9.22 5.10 -0.10
C TYR A 83 -9.02 5.85 -1.42
N GLU A 84 -9.93 5.61 -2.34
CA GLU A 84 -10.01 6.36 -3.61
C GLU A 84 -10.85 7.62 -3.40
N ASP A 85 -10.33 8.76 -3.86
CA ASP A 85 -11.10 9.99 -3.94
C ASP A 85 -12.01 9.94 -5.18
N ASP A 86 -13.33 9.89 -4.97
CA ASP A 86 -14.34 9.96 -6.03
C ASP A 86 -14.62 11.40 -6.50
N GLY A 87 -13.85 12.37 -6.00
CA GLY A 87 -13.97 13.79 -6.34
C GLY A 87 -15.11 14.53 -5.62
N GLN A 88 -15.79 13.89 -4.65
CA GLN A 88 -16.90 14.50 -3.91
C GLN A 88 -16.49 15.18 -2.59
N GLY A 89 -15.21 15.15 -2.23
CA GLY A 89 -14.64 15.97 -1.14
C GLY A 89 -15.06 15.57 0.28
N GLU A 90 -15.93 14.57 0.44
CA GLU A 90 -16.19 13.93 1.73
C GLU A 90 -15.14 12.86 1.98
N ARG A 91 -14.53 12.88 3.18
CA ARG A 91 -13.69 11.79 3.68
C ARG A 91 -14.40 10.47 3.37
N ALA A 92 -13.70 9.58 2.67
CA ALA A 92 -14.19 8.32 2.13
C ALA A 92 -15.48 7.83 2.80
N ALA A 93 -16.61 7.98 2.11
CA ALA A 93 -17.73 7.10 2.41
C ALA A 93 -17.20 5.66 2.39
N PHE A 94 -17.73 4.77 3.25
CA PHE A 94 -17.26 3.39 3.39
C PHE A 94 -17.05 2.64 2.06
N ASP A 95 -17.74 3.04 0.99
CA ASP A 95 -17.64 2.47 -0.35
C ASP A 95 -16.34 2.81 -1.11
N GLY A 96 -15.59 3.86 -0.73
CA GLY A 96 -14.33 4.26 -1.37
C GLY A 96 -13.07 3.63 -0.79
N ILE A 97 -13.19 2.91 0.34
CA ILE A 97 -12.06 2.30 1.05
C ILE A 97 -11.65 1.00 0.35
N ARG A 98 -10.35 0.81 0.06
CA ARG A 98 -9.85 -0.40 -0.61
C ARG A 98 -9.96 -1.67 0.23
N CYS A 99 -10.08 -1.54 1.55
CA CYS A 99 -10.10 -2.65 2.51
C CYS A 99 -11.41 -3.46 2.44
N THR A 100 -11.29 -4.75 2.16
CA THR A 100 -12.45 -5.67 2.02
C THR A 100 -12.79 -6.46 3.29
N ALA A 101 -12.16 -6.13 4.43
CA ALA A 101 -12.29 -6.86 5.69
C ALA A 101 -11.95 -8.37 5.60
N CYS A 102 -11.01 -8.76 4.73
CA CYS A 102 -10.62 -10.17 4.56
C CYS A 102 -9.91 -10.81 5.78
N GLY A 103 -9.43 -10.02 6.74
CA GLY A 103 -8.80 -10.51 7.97
C GLY A 103 -7.36 -11.03 7.84
N ILE A 104 -6.77 -11.03 6.65
CA ILE A 104 -5.42 -11.57 6.43
C ILE A 104 -4.37 -10.76 7.22
N CYS A 105 -4.45 -9.42 7.19
CA CYS A 105 -3.53 -8.55 7.92
C CYS A 105 -3.55 -8.81 9.43
N ALA A 106 -4.73 -9.01 10.03
CA ALA A 106 -4.86 -9.38 11.44
C ALA A 106 -4.27 -10.76 11.74
N LYS A 107 -4.44 -11.73 10.83
CA LYS A 107 -3.92 -13.09 11.00
C LYS A 107 -2.39 -13.17 10.89
N VAL A 108 -1.77 -12.38 10.01
CA VAL A 108 -0.30 -12.38 9.83
C VAL A 108 0.43 -11.50 10.83
N CYS A 109 -0.29 -10.63 11.55
CA CYS A 109 0.27 -9.71 12.52
C CYS A 109 0.91 -10.47 13.70
N PRO A 110 2.25 -10.42 13.89
CA PRO A 110 2.91 -11.16 14.97
C PRO A 110 2.41 -10.80 16.39
N PRO A 111 2.25 -9.51 16.76
CA PRO A 111 1.68 -9.14 18.05
C PRO A 111 0.14 -9.17 18.09
N GLN A 112 -0.54 -9.52 16.99
CA GLN A 112 -2.00 -9.54 16.88
C GLN A 112 -2.69 -8.22 17.28
N CYS A 113 -2.12 -7.09 16.82
CA CYS A 113 -2.56 -5.75 17.20
C CYS A 113 -3.67 -5.13 16.32
N ILE A 114 -4.27 -5.92 15.42
CA ILE A 114 -5.25 -5.41 14.44
C ILE A 114 -6.60 -6.07 14.71
N TRP A 115 -7.64 -5.26 14.90
CA TRP A 115 -9.02 -5.71 15.06
C TRP A 115 -9.86 -5.26 13.88
N ILE A 116 -10.66 -6.17 13.33
CA ILE A 116 -11.45 -5.92 12.11
C ILE A 116 -12.85 -6.49 12.29
N VAL A 117 -13.86 -5.65 12.08
CA VAL A 117 -15.26 -6.07 12.03
C VAL A 117 -15.78 -5.87 10.61
N GLN A 118 -16.21 -6.98 10.00
CA GLN A 118 -16.79 -6.97 8.67
C GLN A 118 -18.21 -6.40 8.69
N GLY A 119 -18.49 -5.49 7.77
CA GLY A 119 -19.83 -4.92 7.61
C GLY A 119 -20.86 -5.91 7.12
N LYS A 120 -22.12 -5.63 7.44
CA LYS A 120 -23.28 -6.41 6.96
C LYS A 120 -24.16 -5.49 6.13
N GLY A 121 -24.66 -5.98 5.00
CA GLY A 121 -25.66 -5.27 4.22
C GLY A 121 -27.05 -5.37 4.87
N ASP A 122 -28.00 -4.62 4.32
CA ASP A 122 -29.40 -4.60 4.78
C ASP A 122 -30.05 -6.00 4.77
N ASP A 123 -29.60 -6.87 3.86
CA ASP A 123 -30.03 -8.26 3.74
C ASP A 123 -29.40 -9.19 4.80
N GLY A 124 -28.61 -8.66 5.73
CA GLY A 124 -27.85 -9.40 6.74
C GLY A 124 -26.63 -10.16 6.20
N ARG A 125 -26.38 -10.12 4.89
CA ARG A 125 -25.22 -10.76 4.26
C ARG A 125 -23.94 -9.96 4.49
N PRO A 126 -22.77 -10.62 4.65
CA PRO A 126 -21.50 -9.91 4.77
C PRO A 126 -21.22 -9.05 3.54
N ARG A 127 -20.85 -7.79 3.76
CA ARG A 127 -20.33 -6.90 2.72
C ARG A 127 -18.79 -6.91 2.75
N PRO A 128 -18.12 -6.77 1.60
CA PRO A 128 -16.67 -6.71 1.52
C PRO A 128 -16.16 -5.31 1.92
N VAL A 129 -16.52 -4.85 3.12
CA VAL A 129 -16.13 -3.54 3.67
C VAL A 129 -15.90 -3.72 5.17
N ALA A 130 -14.91 -3.03 5.73
CA ALA A 130 -14.69 -2.98 7.18
C ALA A 130 -15.60 -1.91 7.79
N THR A 131 -16.46 -2.29 8.75
CA THR A 131 -17.25 -1.33 9.55
C THR A 131 -16.41 -0.77 10.68
N GLU A 132 -15.60 -1.62 11.31
CA GLU A 132 -14.64 -1.22 12.33
C GLU A 132 -13.27 -1.78 11.96
N PHE A 133 -12.26 -0.95 12.13
CA PHE A 133 -10.87 -1.33 11.94
C PHE A 133 -10.06 -0.58 12.98
N PHE A 134 -9.36 -1.31 13.84
CA PHE A 134 -8.52 -0.72 14.87
C PHE A 134 -7.10 -1.26 14.80
N ILE A 135 -6.12 -0.40 15.03
CA ILE A 135 -4.72 -0.78 15.24
C ILE A 135 -4.26 -0.25 16.59
N ASP A 136 -3.88 -1.15 17.48
CA ASP A 136 -3.15 -0.77 18.69
C ASP A 136 -1.66 -0.57 18.35
N ALA A 137 -1.28 0.69 18.18
CA ALA A 137 0.09 1.07 17.87
C ALA A 137 1.03 0.90 19.07
N SER A 138 0.52 0.78 20.30
CA SER A 138 1.34 0.60 21.50
C SER A 138 1.99 -0.78 21.58
N ILE A 139 1.43 -1.76 20.88
CA ILE A 139 1.95 -3.12 20.74
C ILE A 139 2.44 -3.44 19.31
N CYS A 140 2.09 -2.59 18.33
CA CYS A 140 2.58 -2.73 16.96
C CYS A 140 4.11 -2.62 16.91
N MET A 141 4.75 -3.59 16.26
CA MET A 141 6.21 -3.60 16.09
C MET A 141 6.69 -3.03 14.75
N SER A 142 5.80 -2.36 14.00
CA SER A 142 6.09 -1.71 12.70
C SER A 142 6.79 -2.61 11.67
N CYS A 143 6.51 -3.92 11.68
CA CYS A 143 7.19 -4.90 10.83
C CYS A 143 6.84 -4.82 9.33
N GLY A 144 5.66 -4.31 8.98
CA GLY A 144 5.20 -4.20 7.58
C GLY A 144 4.51 -5.44 7.00
N PHE A 145 4.37 -6.55 7.75
CA PHE A 145 3.71 -7.76 7.23
C PHE A 145 2.25 -7.54 6.83
N CYS A 146 1.54 -6.67 7.54
CA CYS A 146 0.18 -6.31 7.18
C CYS A 146 0.07 -5.69 5.77
N ALA A 147 1.04 -4.83 5.40
CA ALA A 147 1.12 -4.22 4.07
C ALA A 147 1.54 -5.22 2.99
N GLU A 148 2.53 -6.07 3.26
CA GLU A 148 3.05 -7.03 2.28
C GLU A 148 2.07 -8.18 1.96
N TYR A 149 1.26 -8.60 2.94
CA TYR A 149 0.30 -9.69 2.75
C TYR A 149 -1.09 -9.21 2.33
N CYS A 150 -1.31 -7.90 2.19
CA CYS A 150 -2.61 -7.40 1.76
C CYS A 150 -2.86 -7.73 0.28
N PRO A 151 -3.85 -8.58 -0.06
CA PRO A 151 -4.07 -8.96 -1.46
C PRO A 151 -4.74 -7.86 -2.29
N PHE A 152 -5.22 -6.79 -1.64
CA PHE A 152 -5.92 -5.67 -2.27
C PHE A 152 -5.10 -4.36 -2.21
N ASP A 153 -3.87 -4.42 -1.71
CA ASP A 153 -3.04 -3.23 -1.46
C ASP A 153 -3.80 -2.13 -0.71
N ALA A 154 -4.61 -2.52 0.28
CA ALA A 154 -5.48 -1.62 1.03
C ALA A 154 -4.82 -1.01 2.27
N ILE A 155 -3.78 -1.65 2.80
CA ILE A 155 -3.02 -1.18 3.97
C ILE A 155 -1.56 -1.00 3.55
N LYS A 156 -0.97 0.15 3.90
CA LYS A 156 0.41 0.54 3.56
C LYS A 156 1.10 1.10 4.79
N MET A 157 2.42 1.30 4.72
CA MET A 157 3.22 1.78 5.86
C MET A 157 3.48 3.28 5.75
N ASP A 158 3.19 4.02 6.83
CA ASP A 158 3.36 5.47 6.86
C ASP A 158 4.81 5.89 7.15
N HIS A 159 5.11 7.15 6.80
CA HIS A 159 6.33 7.88 7.12
C HIS A 159 6.17 8.80 8.33
N ASP A 160 4.94 9.10 8.74
CA ASP A 160 4.74 9.87 9.96
C ASP A 160 5.18 9.04 11.17
N TYR A 161 6.05 9.62 12.00
CA TYR A 161 6.64 9.01 13.19
C TYR A 161 6.44 9.87 14.44
N GLU A 162 5.75 11.00 14.33
CA GLU A 162 5.66 12.03 15.38
C GLU A 162 4.37 11.91 16.20
N PHE A 163 4.06 10.70 16.68
CA PHE A 163 2.81 10.37 17.38
C PHE A 163 2.95 10.23 18.90
N SER A 164 3.80 11.03 19.53
CA SER A 164 3.96 10.98 20.99
C SER A 164 2.73 11.53 21.71
N SER A 165 2.14 10.74 22.62
CA SER A 165 1.03 11.14 23.48
C SER A 165 1.32 10.88 24.96
N TYR A 166 0.52 11.48 25.84
CA TYR A 166 0.61 11.28 27.29
C TYR A 166 -0.23 10.10 27.82
N GLU A 167 -1.29 9.74 27.09
CA GLU A 167 -2.17 8.61 27.41
C GLU A 167 -1.85 7.42 26.51
N ARG A 168 -2.06 6.19 27.00
CA ARG A 168 -1.88 4.97 26.20
C ARG A 168 -3.16 4.59 25.48
N HIS A 169 -4.27 4.51 26.19
CA HIS A 169 -5.43 3.75 25.70
C HIS A 169 -6.28 4.49 24.67
N GLU A 170 -6.37 5.81 24.77
CA GLU A 170 -7.21 6.61 23.86
C GLU A 170 -6.44 7.05 22.61
N SER A 171 -5.15 7.37 22.73
CA SER A 171 -4.38 7.98 21.65
C SER A 171 -3.45 7.03 20.89
N TRP A 172 -3.21 5.80 21.37
CA TRP A 172 -2.43 4.79 20.64
C TRP A 172 -3.28 3.69 20.02
N VAL A 173 -4.61 3.75 20.16
CA VAL A 173 -5.53 2.83 19.49
C VAL A 173 -6.21 3.60 18.38
N PHE A 174 -5.69 3.43 17.16
CA PHE A 174 -6.17 4.16 16.01
C PHE A 174 -7.42 3.53 15.44
N ASP A 175 -8.43 4.36 15.17
CA ASP A 175 -9.66 3.94 14.51
C ASP A 175 -9.54 3.97 12.98
N ILE A 176 -10.57 3.46 12.30
CA ILE A 176 -10.58 3.43 10.85
C ILE A 176 -10.47 4.83 10.24
N GLN A 177 -11.03 5.86 10.87
CA GLN A 177 -11.08 7.22 10.33
C GLN A 177 -9.71 7.91 10.43
N GLU A 178 -8.97 7.64 11.50
CA GLU A 178 -7.62 8.14 11.72
C GLU A 178 -6.60 7.46 10.79
N LEU A 179 -6.86 6.21 10.41
CA LEU A 179 -5.99 5.45 9.52
C LEU A 179 -6.20 5.76 8.04
N LEU A 180 -7.25 6.48 7.65
CA LEU A 180 -7.59 6.68 6.24
C LEU A 180 -6.76 7.79 5.58
N HIS A 181 -6.00 7.41 4.56
CA HIS A 181 -5.30 8.33 3.66
C HIS A 181 -5.67 8.09 2.20
N PRO A 182 -5.70 9.16 1.37
CA PRO A 182 -6.00 9.03 -0.04
C PRO A 182 -4.83 8.34 -0.77
N VAL A 183 -5.12 7.72 -1.92
CA VAL A 183 -4.07 7.13 -2.78
C VAL A 183 -3.01 8.16 -3.19
N ALA A 184 -3.39 9.42 -3.35
CA ALA A 184 -2.45 10.51 -3.64
C ALA A 184 -1.39 10.70 -2.54
N TYR A 185 -1.75 10.46 -1.27
CA TYR A 185 -0.80 10.52 -0.15
C TYR A 185 0.26 9.42 -0.30
N HIS A 186 -0.15 8.17 -0.55
CA HIS A 186 0.77 7.06 -0.77
C HIS A 186 1.70 7.30 -1.97
N ALA A 187 1.18 7.86 -3.06
CA ALA A 187 2.00 8.20 -4.22
C ALA A 187 3.07 9.26 -3.92
N ALA A 188 2.83 10.15 -2.95
CA ALA A 188 3.78 11.17 -2.53
C ALA A 188 4.90 10.60 -1.64
N ILE A 189 4.56 9.70 -0.70
CA ILE A 189 5.54 9.10 0.22
C ILE A 189 6.30 7.89 -0.40
N HIS A 190 5.67 7.16 -1.31
CA HIS A 190 6.22 5.95 -1.97
C HIS A 190 6.19 6.05 -3.50
N PRO A 191 6.93 7.00 -4.13
CA PRO A 191 6.82 7.26 -5.56
C PRO A 191 7.31 6.10 -6.45
N ALA A 192 8.39 5.42 -6.08
CA ALA A 192 8.95 4.34 -6.89
C ALA A 192 8.12 3.05 -6.73
N ASP A 193 7.70 2.72 -5.50
CA ASP A 193 6.83 1.57 -5.26
C ASP A 193 5.44 1.78 -5.88
N TYR A 194 4.85 2.97 -5.78
CA TYR A 194 3.59 3.29 -6.46
C TYR A 194 3.71 3.18 -7.99
N ALA A 195 4.78 3.71 -8.59
CA ALA A 195 5.00 3.59 -10.04
C ALA A 195 5.09 2.13 -10.50
N ARG A 196 5.71 1.26 -9.69
CA ARG A 196 5.75 -0.19 -9.96
C ARG A 196 4.36 -0.82 -9.90
N GLU A 197 3.57 -0.51 -8.87
CA GLU A 197 2.21 -1.03 -8.69
C GLU A 197 1.29 -0.63 -9.85
N VAL A 198 1.39 0.62 -10.31
CA VAL A 198 0.64 1.12 -11.48
C VAL A 198 1.03 0.37 -12.74
N GLU A 199 2.33 0.14 -12.95
CA GLU A 199 2.82 -0.62 -14.10
C GLU A 199 2.33 -2.08 -14.07
N GLU A 200 2.42 -2.74 -12.92
CA GLU A 200 1.92 -4.11 -12.74
C GLU A 200 0.42 -4.20 -13.01
N THR A 201 -0.35 -3.20 -12.56
CA THR A 201 -1.79 -3.12 -12.82
C THR A 201 -2.08 -2.96 -14.31
N ARG A 202 -1.37 -2.05 -14.98
CA ARG A 202 -1.46 -1.84 -16.44
C ARG A 202 -1.15 -3.13 -17.21
N GLN A 203 -0.13 -3.87 -16.79
CA GLN A 203 0.23 -5.16 -17.40
C GLN A 203 -0.84 -6.22 -17.19
N LYS A 204 -1.38 -6.35 -15.97
CA LYS A 204 -2.48 -7.27 -15.65
C LYS A 204 -3.72 -6.97 -16.50
N GLU A 205 -4.07 -5.69 -16.65
CA GLU A 205 -5.19 -5.26 -17.49
C GLU A 205 -4.94 -5.53 -18.97
N ALA A 206 -3.75 -5.21 -19.49
CA ALA A 206 -3.39 -5.50 -20.87
C ALA A 206 -3.42 -7.01 -21.16
N ALA A 207 -2.91 -7.84 -20.24
CA ALA A 207 -2.97 -9.30 -20.35
C ALA A 207 -4.42 -9.82 -20.31
N LYS A 208 -5.28 -9.25 -19.46
CA LYS A 208 -6.72 -9.57 -19.43
C LYS A 208 -7.37 -9.23 -20.77
N ARG A 209 -7.15 -8.04 -21.31
CA ARG A 209 -7.67 -7.60 -22.61
C ARG A 209 -7.17 -8.48 -23.77
N GLN A 210 -5.90 -8.88 -23.75
CA GLN A 210 -5.34 -9.81 -24.75
C GLN A 210 -5.99 -11.20 -24.66
N LYS A 211 -6.21 -11.73 -23.45
CA LYS A 211 -6.91 -13.01 -23.25
C LYS A 211 -8.35 -12.93 -23.73
N GLU A 212 -9.06 -11.84 -23.42
CA GLU A 212 -10.43 -11.60 -23.88
C GLU A 212 -10.49 -11.45 -25.41
N ALA A 213 -9.57 -10.70 -26.02
CA ALA A 213 -9.47 -10.55 -27.47
C ALA A 213 -9.11 -11.88 -28.16
N ALA A 214 -8.19 -12.66 -27.59
CA ALA A 214 -7.85 -13.99 -28.10
C ALA A 214 -9.02 -14.98 -27.96
N ALA A 215 -9.78 -14.90 -26.86
CA ALA A 215 -11.00 -15.69 -26.68
C ALA A 215 -12.07 -15.28 -27.71
N ALA A 216 -12.26 -13.98 -27.95
CA ALA A 216 -13.18 -13.45 -28.95
C ALA A 216 -12.76 -13.86 -30.38
N ALA A 217 -11.48 -13.78 -30.73
CA ALA A 217 -10.95 -14.20 -32.02
C ALA A 217 -11.09 -15.71 -32.25
N LYS A 218 -10.84 -16.53 -31.22
CA LYS A 218 -11.10 -17.98 -31.27
C LYS A 218 -12.58 -18.30 -31.44
N ALA A 219 -13.47 -17.57 -30.76
CA ALA A 219 -14.91 -17.72 -30.93
C ALA A 219 -15.36 -17.34 -32.34
N ALA A 220 -14.79 -16.29 -32.93
CA ALA A 220 -15.05 -15.89 -34.32
C ALA A 220 -14.53 -16.92 -35.34
N ALA A 221 -13.31 -17.44 -35.15
CA ALA A 221 -12.75 -18.48 -36.03
C ALA A 221 -13.49 -19.84 -35.91
N ALA A 222 -13.99 -20.18 -34.72
CA ALA A 222 -14.84 -21.37 -34.53
C ALA A 222 -16.21 -21.22 -35.21
N ALA A 223 -16.73 -19.99 -35.33
CA ALA A 223 -17.94 -19.73 -36.10
C ALA A 223 -17.69 -19.88 -37.61
N ASP A 224 -16.56 -19.35 -38.10
CA ASP A 224 -16.16 -19.39 -39.52
C ASP A 224 -15.80 -20.81 -40.01
N SER A 225 -15.06 -21.58 -39.21
CA SER A 225 -14.64 -22.95 -39.54
C SER A 225 -15.75 -24.00 -39.49
N SER A 226 -16.94 -23.66 -38.99
CA SER A 226 -18.04 -24.64 -38.85
C SER A 226 -18.78 -24.91 -40.17
N GLY A 227 -18.66 -24.04 -41.19
CA GLY A 227 -19.26 -24.26 -42.52
C GLY A 227 -20.78 -24.50 -42.53
N VAL A 228 -21.46 -24.33 -41.39
CA VAL A 228 -22.90 -24.50 -41.22
C VAL A 228 -23.50 -23.11 -41.09
N ASP A 229 -24.51 -22.83 -41.91
CA ASP A 229 -25.25 -21.57 -41.90
C ASP A 229 -25.62 -21.20 -40.43
N PRO A 230 -25.26 -20.00 -39.93
CA PRO A 230 -25.50 -19.59 -38.54
C PRO A 230 -26.95 -19.75 -38.07
N GLU A 231 -27.91 -19.72 -39.01
CA GLU A 231 -29.34 -19.92 -38.77
C GLU A 231 -29.68 -21.39 -38.48
N GLU A 232 -29.08 -22.32 -39.21
CA GLU A 232 -29.29 -23.76 -39.07
C GLU A 232 -28.65 -24.33 -37.78
N ALA A 233 -27.49 -23.82 -37.39
CA ALA A 233 -26.85 -24.18 -36.12
C ALA A 233 -27.68 -23.71 -34.90
N LYS A 234 -28.30 -22.52 -34.97
CA LYS A 234 -29.21 -22.01 -33.93
C LYS A 234 -30.48 -22.84 -33.84
N ARG A 235 -31.08 -23.21 -34.99
CA ARG A 235 -32.29 -24.04 -35.04
C ARG A 235 -32.07 -25.42 -34.41
N ARG A 236 -30.97 -26.09 -34.74
CA ARG A 236 -30.59 -27.38 -34.15
C ARG A 236 -30.35 -27.31 -32.64
N LYS A 237 -29.74 -26.23 -32.15
CA LYS A 237 -29.51 -26.03 -30.70
C LYS A 237 -30.81 -25.73 -29.94
N ALA A 238 -31.73 -24.99 -30.55
CA ALA A 238 -33.06 -24.73 -30.01
C ALA A 238 -33.88 -26.02 -29.93
N GLU A 239 -33.91 -26.82 -30.99
CA GLU A 239 -34.59 -28.13 -31.02
C GLU A 239 -34.02 -29.10 -29.97
N ALA A 240 -32.69 -29.14 -29.81
CA ALA A 240 -32.05 -29.98 -28.78
C ALA A 240 -32.41 -29.53 -27.36
N ARG A 241 -32.44 -28.23 -27.08
CA ARG A 241 -32.84 -27.68 -25.77
C ARG A 241 -34.31 -27.97 -25.48
N GLN A 242 -35.17 -27.89 -26.49
CA GLN A 242 -36.60 -28.17 -26.36
C GLN A 242 -36.85 -29.64 -26.05
N ARG A 243 -36.17 -30.57 -26.74
CA ARG A 243 -36.19 -32.00 -26.43
C ARG A 243 -35.68 -32.31 -25.02
N MET A 244 -34.67 -31.58 -24.54
CA MET A 244 -34.14 -31.76 -23.20
C MET A 244 -35.12 -31.29 -22.11
N LEU A 245 -35.80 -30.16 -22.35
CA LEU A 245 -36.85 -29.65 -21.48
C LEU A 245 -38.07 -30.58 -21.45
N GLU A 246 -38.47 -31.12 -22.61
CA GLU A 246 -39.56 -32.10 -22.71
C GLU A 246 -39.20 -33.42 -22.02
N ALA A 247 -37.96 -33.90 -22.14
CA ALA A 247 -37.50 -35.09 -21.43
C ALA A 247 -37.44 -34.85 -19.90
N LYS A 248 -37.05 -33.65 -19.48
CA LYS A 248 -37.07 -33.26 -18.07
C LYS A 248 -38.50 -33.19 -17.53
N ALA A 249 -39.42 -32.57 -18.27
CA ALA A 249 -40.84 -32.50 -17.93
C ALA A 249 -41.50 -33.89 -17.86
N ARG A 250 -41.14 -34.82 -18.76
CA ARG A 250 -41.60 -36.22 -18.71
C ARG A 250 -41.11 -36.93 -17.45
N LYS A 251 -39.82 -36.79 -17.10
CA LYS A 251 -39.28 -37.37 -15.86
C LYS A 251 -39.90 -36.76 -14.60
N GLU A 252 -40.18 -35.46 -14.60
CA GLU A 252 -40.85 -34.79 -13.48
C GLU A 252 -42.34 -35.21 -13.35
N ALA A 253 -43.02 -35.51 -14.47
CA ALA A 253 -44.38 -36.05 -14.46
C ALA A 253 -44.41 -37.53 -13.99
N GLU A 254 -43.43 -38.35 -14.40
CA GLU A 254 -43.27 -39.73 -13.93
C GLU A 254 -42.92 -39.78 -12.43
N GLY A 255 -42.12 -38.82 -11.94
CA GLY A 255 -41.80 -38.69 -10.51
C GLY A 255 -43.02 -38.35 -9.64
N LYS A 256 -43.93 -37.50 -10.13
CA LYS A 256 -45.16 -37.13 -9.40
C LYS A 256 -46.23 -38.23 -9.38
N ALA A 257 -46.17 -39.20 -10.30
CA ALA A 257 -47.07 -40.37 -10.28
C ALA A 257 -46.63 -41.43 -9.24
N GLY A 258 -45.38 -41.39 -8.78
CA GLY A 258 -44.83 -42.34 -7.81
C GLY A 258 -45.06 -42.00 -6.33
N GLU A 259 -45.35 -40.73 -6.00
CA GLU A 259 -45.58 -40.27 -4.61
C GLU A 259 -47.05 -40.34 -4.14
N GLY A 260 -47.98 -40.76 -5.01
CA GLY A 260 -49.41 -40.87 -4.68
C GLY A 260 -49.89 -42.27 -4.25
N GLY A 261 -48.98 -43.23 -4.08
CA GLY A 261 -49.30 -44.62 -3.76
C GLY A 261 -48.44 -45.16 -2.61
N GLY A 262 -48.74 -44.70 -1.39
CA GLY A 262 -48.18 -45.20 -0.13
C GLY A 262 -49.13 -44.91 1.02
#